data_AF-A0A7C4PZ43-F1
#
_entry.id   AF-A0A7C4PZ43-F1
#
_cell.length_a   1.000
_cell.length_b   1.000
_cell.length_c   1.000
_cell.angle_alpha   90.00
_cell.angle_beta   90.00
_cell.angle_gamma   90.00
#
_symmetry.space_group_name_H-M   'P 1'
#
loop_
_entity.id
_entity.type
_entity.pdbx_description
1 polymer ?
#
loop_
_entity_poly.entity_id
_entity_poly.type
_entity_poly.pdbx_seq_one_letter_code
_entity_poly.pdbx_strand_id
1 'polypeptide(L)'
;EELLKNEIIIIPHPLDPFSHGIGKNIIKKILYKKPLLEIRNSSTLPIYNKIAERLAKKYELGVVGGSDAHIAYMVGSSYTIVEVEDKNINEILNAIKNGNTIAYGGFSLLNIKFFIEKYFKK
;
A
#
# COMPACT_ATOMS: atom_id res chain seq x y z
N GLU A 1 -20.32 7.32 15.09
CA GLU A 1 -20.31 5.83 15.14
C GLU A 1 -20.58 5.20 13.77
N GLU A 2 -21.47 5.75 12.95
CA GLU A 2 -21.76 5.25 11.59
C GLU A 2 -20.62 5.47 10.58
N LEU A 3 -19.87 6.58 10.69
CA LEU A 3 -18.66 6.85 9.88
C LEU A 3 -17.56 5.78 10.06
N LEU A 4 -17.41 5.22 11.27
CA LEU A 4 -16.45 4.16 11.59
C LEU A 4 -16.82 2.81 10.94
N LYS A 5 -18.08 2.62 10.54
CA LYS A 5 -18.57 1.36 9.96
C LYS A 5 -18.00 1.12 8.55
N ASN A 6 -17.55 2.16 7.87
CA ASN A 6 -16.99 2.11 6.51
C ASN A 6 -15.51 2.53 6.44
N GLU A 7 -14.82 2.60 7.57
CA GLU A 7 -13.40 2.96 7.57
C GLU A 7 -12.55 1.86 6.94
N ILE A 8 -11.70 2.27 6.00
CA ILE A 8 -10.64 1.45 5.41
C ILE A 8 -9.32 2.06 5.87
N ILE A 9 -8.52 1.27 6.57
CA ILE A 9 -7.20 1.68 7.05
C ILE A 9 -6.16 1.02 6.16
N ILE A 10 -5.37 1.83 5.47
CA ILE A 10 -4.25 1.38 4.64
C ILE A 10 -2.97 1.92 5.26
N ILE A 11 -1.99 1.04 5.47
CA ILE A 11 -0.65 1.44 5.92
C ILE A 11 0.26 1.48 4.68
N PRO A 12 0.65 2.67 4.19
CA PRO A 12 1.51 2.81 3.02
C PRO A 12 2.93 2.38 3.37
N HIS A 13 3.61 1.73 2.41
CA HIS A 13 5.01 1.30 2.46
C HIS A 13 5.52 1.02 3.90
N PRO A 14 4.88 0.06 4.62
CA PRO A 14 4.87 0.03 6.09
C PRO A 14 6.25 -0.17 6.72
N LEU A 15 7.19 -0.73 5.96
CA LEU A 15 8.49 -1.22 6.41
C LEU A 15 9.65 -0.58 5.64
N ASP A 16 9.38 0.49 4.88
CA ASP A 16 10.38 1.25 4.16
C ASP A 16 11.09 2.23 5.12
N PRO A 17 12.38 2.01 5.48
CA PRO A 17 13.10 2.89 6.38
C PRO A 17 13.44 4.24 5.74
N PHE A 18 13.48 4.34 4.41
CA PHE A 18 13.79 5.58 3.70
C PHE A 18 12.60 6.54 3.67
N SER A 19 11.38 5.98 3.73
CA SER A 19 10.12 6.71 3.69
C SER A 19 9.44 6.81 5.06
N HIS A 20 10.18 6.56 6.16
CA HIS A 20 9.68 6.59 7.54
C HIS A 20 8.47 5.66 7.79
N GLY A 21 8.49 4.46 7.20
CA GLY A 21 7.47 3.45 7.42
C GLY A 21 7.24 3.17 8.91
N ILE A 22 5.97 3.01 9.30
CA ILE A 22 5.53 2.94 10.70
C ILE A 22 6.11 1.74 11.48
N GLY A 23 6.61 0.74 10.76
CA GLY A 23 7.32 -0.40 11.33
C GLY A 23 6.43 -1.48 11.94
N LYS A 24 6.99 -2.68 12.08
CA LYS A 24 6.24 -3.88 12.51
C LYS A 24 5.61 -3.76 13.89
N ASN A 25 6.25 -3.04 14.81
CA ASN A 25 5.79 -2.95 16.20
C ASN A 25 4.48 -2.17 16.31
N ILE A 26 4.32 -1.10 15.54
CA ILE A 26 3.09 -0.32 15.54
C ILE A 26 1.98 -1.10 14.83
N ILE A 27 2.29 -1.73 13.69
CA ILE A 27 1.33 -2.58 12.97
C ILE A 27 0.74 -3.66 13.88
N LYS A 28 1.59 -4.34 14.67
CA LYS A 28 1.15 -5.34 15.66
C LYS A 28 0.17 -4.77 16.69
N LYS A 29 0.38 -3.53 17.14
CA LYS A 29 -0.50 -2.87 18.13
C LYS A 29 -1.88 -2.53 17.56
N ILE A 30 -2.01 -2.40 16.24
CA ILE A 30 -3.26 -2.01 15.57
C ILE A 30 -3.91 -3.14 14.76
N LEU A 31 -3.45 -4.39 14.90
CA LEU A 31 -4.04 -5.54 14.19
C LEU A 31 -5.55 -5.70 14.43
N TYR A 32 -6.04 -5.31 15.61
CA TYR A 32 -7.46 -5.35 15.95
C TYR A 32 -8.33 -4.47 15.05
N LYS A 33 -7.74 -3.49 14.35
CA LYS A 33 -8.41 -2.65 13.35
C LYS A 33 -8.44 -3.28 11.95
N LYS A 34 -7.80 -4.44 11.76
CA LYS A 34 -7.65 -5.13 10.46
C LYS A 34 -7.15 -4.20 9.34
N PRO A 35 -6.02 -3.51 9.51
CA PRO A 35 -5.49 -2.64 8.48
C PRO A 35 -5.06 -3.45 7.25
N LEU A 36 -5.21 -2.86 6.07
CA LEU A 36 -4.58 -3.33 4.85
C LEU A 36 -3.14 -2.84 4.77
N LEU A 37 -2.26 -3.64 4.18
CA LEU A 37 -0.87 -3.26 3.97
C LEU A 37 -0.61 -2.97 2.49
N GLU A 38 0.08 -1.86 2.21
CA GLU A 38 0.67 -1.65 0.90
C GLU A 38 1.89 -2.57 0.73
N ILE A 39 1.76 -3.57 -0.13
CA ILE A 39 2.82 -4.57 -0.38
C ILE A 39 3.53 -4.34 -1.72
N ARG A 40 2.99 -3.47 -2.57
CA ARG A 40 3.59 -3.02 -3.83
C ARG A 40 3.58 -1.51 -3.90
N ASN A 41 4.68 -0.90 -3.51
CA ASN A 41 4.94 0.53 -3.72
C ASN A 41 6.08 0.70 -4.75
N SER A 42 5.90 1.58 -5.74
CA SER A 42 6.92 1.77 -6.80
C SER A 42 8.13 2.59 -6.37
N SER A 43 8.02 3.41 -5.33
CA SER A 43 9.12 4.16 -4.71
C SER A 43 9.90 3.32 -3.69
N THR A 44 9.31 2.26 -3.16
CA THR A 44 9.91 1.40 -2.13
C THR A 44 10.77 0.28 -2.73
N LEU A 45 11.97 0.08 -2.17
CA LEU A 45 12.87 -1.01 -2.60
C LEU A 45 12.16 -2.39 -2.53
N PRO A 46 12.42 -3.30 -3.50
CA PRO A 46 11.75 -4.60 -3.57
C PRO A 46 11.82 -5.43 -2.28
N ILE A 47 12.91 -5.30 -1.52
CA ILE A 47 13.08 -6.01 -0.26
C ILE A 47 12.02 -5.62 0.77
N TYR A 48 11.67 -4.34 0.91
CA TYR A 48 10.69 -3.88 1.90
C TYR A 48 9.26 -4.23 1.48
N ASN A 49 8.95 -4.14 0.18
CA ASN A 49 7.71 -4.68 -0.40
C ASN A 49 7.54 -6.17 -0.05
N LYS A 50 8.60 -6.99 -0.22
CA LYS A 50 8.58 -8.41 0.13
C LYS A 50 8.43 -8.67 1.63
N ILE A 51 9.00 -7.83 2.49
CA ILE A 51 8.81 -7.95 3.95
C ILE A 51 7.37 -7.57 4.33
N ALA A 52 6.78 -6.56 3.69
CA ALA A 52 5.39 -6.17 3.90
C ALA A 52 4.42 -7.28 3.47
N GLU A 53 4.65 -7.90 2.31
CA GLU A 53 3.89 -9.07 1.81
C GLU A 53 3.93 -10.24 2.80
N ARG A 54 5.13 -10.57 3.31
CA ARG A 54 5.29 -11.61 4.35
C ARG A 54 4.55 -11.26 5.64
N LEU A 55 4.51 -9.98 6.01
CA LEU A 55 3.80 -9.52 7.20
C LEU A 55 2.28 -9.63 7.02
N ALA A 56 1.77 -9.21 5.86
CA ALA A 56 0.35 -9.33 5.51
C ALA A 56 -0.10 -10.80 5.55
N LYS A 57 0.68 -11.69 4.91
CA LYS A 57 0.41 -13.13 4.93
C LYS A 57 0.43 -13.72 6.33
N LYS A 58 1.38 -13.30 7.18
CA LYS A 58 1.50 -13.79 8.56
C LYS A 58 0.29 -13.44 9.43
N TYR A 59 -0.35 -12.29 9.17
CA TYR A 59 -1.46 -11.77 9.97
C TYR A 59 -2.80 -11.79 9.23
N GLU A 60 -2.85 -12.47 8.07
CA GLU A 60 -4.06 -12.60 7.23
C GLU A 60 -4.72 -11.24 6.93
N LEU A 61 -3.88 -10.24 6.62
CA LEU A 61 -4.34 -8.88 6.31
C LEU A 61 -4.57 -8.71 4.81
N GLY A 62 -5.56 -7.87 4.45
CA GLY A 62 -5.76 -7.42 3.09
C GLY A 62 -4.56 -6.64 2.55
N VAL A 63 -4.40 -6.63 1.23
CA VAL A 63 -3.21 -6.06 0.58
C VAL A 63 -3.57 -5.07 -0.51
N VAL A 64 -2.74 -4.03 -0.66
CA VAL A 64 -2.91 -3.04 -1.73
C VAL A 64 -1.56 -2.73 -2.39
N GLY A 65 -1.63 -2.11 -3.56
CA GLY A 65 -0.48 -1.55 -4.29
C GLY A 65 -0.75 -0.14 -4.77
N GLY A 66 0.28 0.70 -4.75
CA GLY A 66 0.21 2.11 -5.09
C GLY A 66 1.49 2.60 -5.77
N SER A 67 1.33 3.35 -6.85
CA SER A 67 2.47 3.89 -7.60
C SER A 67 3.27 4.94 -6.82
N ASP A 68 2.66 5.62 -5.85
CA ASP A 68 3.25 6.76 -5.15
C ASP A 68 3.94 7.73 -6.13
N ALA A 69 3.22 8.00 -7.24
CA ALA A 69 3.77 8.68 -8.38
C ALA A 69 3.97 10.16 -8.08
N HIS A 70 5.23 10.60 -8.19
CA HIS A 70 5.60 12.01 -8.07
C HIS A 70 5.70 12.72 -9.43
N ILE A 71 5.58 11.95 -10.53
CA ILE A 71 5.53 12.44 -11.91
C ILE A 71 4.47 11.67 -12.71
N ALA A 72 3.85 12.32 -13.70
CA ALA A 72 2.72 11.76 -14.45
C ALA A 72 3.02 10.42 -15.12
N TYR A 73 4.23 10.25 -15.67
CA TYR A 73 4.66 9.01 -16.32
C TYR A 73 4.66 7.78 -15.40
N MET A 74 4.64 7.98 -14.09
CA MET A 74 4.69 6.90 -13.10
C MET A 74 3.34 6.50 -12.54
N VAL A 75 2.27 7.22 -12.91
CA VAL A 75 0.92 6.85 -12.51
C VAL A 75 0.62 5.43 -13.02
N GLY A 76 0.21 4.55 -12.10
CA GLY A 76 -0.12 3.17 -12.43
C GLY A 76 1.08 2.21 -12.52
N SER A 77 2.30 2.61 -12.16
CA SER A 77 3.45 1.69 -12.08
C SER A 77 3.30 0.61 -11.00
N SER A 78 2.48 0.89 -9.99
CA SER A 78 1.87 -0.08 -9.07
C SER A 78 0.42 0.32 -8.82
N TYR A 79 -0.44 -0.67 -8.65
CA TYR A 79 -1.89 -0.49 -8.53
C TYR A 79 -2.53 -1.67 -7.79
N THR A 80 -3.78 -1.47 -7.40
CA THR A 80 -4.61 -2.49 -6.76
C THR A 80 -5.68 -2.93 -7.75
N ILE A 81 -5.73 -4.23 -8.04
CA ILE A 81 -6.86 -4.84 -8.73
C ILE A 81 -7.91 -5.16 -7.66
N VAL A 82 -9.13 -4.69 -7.86
CA VAL A 82 -10.27 -4.93 -6.98
C VAL A 82 -11.29 -5.74 -7.76
N GLU A 83 -11.63 -6.92 -7.27
CA GLU A 83 -12.59 -7.81 -7.90
C GLU A 83 -13.99 -7.54 -7.31
N VAL A 84 -14.92 -7.12 -8.17
CA VAL A 84 -16.31 -6.79 -7.82
C VAL A 84 -17.24 -7.27 -8.94
N GLU A 85 -18.49 -7.56 -8.58
CA GLU A 85 -19.55 -7.91 -9.54
C GLU A 85 -20.03 -6.64 -10.26
N ASP A 86 -20.33 -5.59 -9.50
CA ASP A 86 -20.72 -4.28 -10.02
C ASP A 86 -19.71 -3.18 -9.66
N LYS A 87 -19.45 -2.28 -10.62
CA LYS A 87 -18.50 -1.17 -10.48
C LYS A 87 -19.09 0.02 -9.71
N ASN A 88 -19.81 -0.23 -8.63
CA ASN A 88 -20.32 0.82 -7.75
C ASN A 88 -19.37 1.05 -6.55
N ILE A 89 -19.40 2.27 -6.01
CA ILE A 89 -18.48 2.70 -4.95
C ILE A 89 -18.56 1.80 -3.72
N ASN A 90 -19.78 1.41 -3.32
CA ASN A 90 -19.98 0.62 -2.11
C ASN A 90 -19.37 -0.78 -2.25
N GLU A 91 -19.53 -1.44 -3.39
CA GLU A 91 -18.92 -2.74 -3.66
C GLU A 91 -17.41 -2.67 -3.71
N ILE A 92 -16.85 -1.66 -4.37
CA ILE A 92 -15.39 -1.45 -4.42
C ILE A 92 -14.83 -1.26 -3.01
N LEU A 93 -15.45 -0.41 -2.19
CA LEU A 93 -15.00 -0.16 -0.82
C LEU A 93 -15.14 -1.42 0.05
N ASN A 94 -16.23 -2.18 -0.11
CA ASN A 94 -16.42 -3.44 0.62
C ASN A 94 -15.39 -4.50 0.20
N ALA A 95 -15.10 -4.64 -1.09
CA ALA A 95 -14.09 -5.56 -1.60
C ALA A 95 -12.70 -5.20 -1.05
N ILE A 96 -12.32 -3.92 -1.08
CA ILE A 96 -11.07 -3.44 -0.48
C ILE A 96 -11.05 -3.74 1.02
N LYS A 97 -12.10 -3.38 1.76
CA LYS A 97 -12.18 -3.60 3.21
C LYS A 97 -12.03 -5.07 3.60
N ASN A 98 -12.57 -5.98 2.78
CA ASN A 98 -12.50 -7.42 2.99
C ASN A 98 -11.19 -8.05 2.47
N GLY A 99 -10.31 -7.27 1.84
CA GLY A 99 -9.06 -7.77 1.28
C GLY A 99 -9.23 -8.57 -0.02
N ASN A 100 -10.36 -8.41 -0.73
CA ASN A 100 -10.63 -8.98 -2.04
C ASN A 100 -9.87 -8.19 -3.13
N THR A 101 -8.55 -8.16 -2.99
CA THR A 101 -7.66 -7.29 -3.74
C THR A 101 -6.37 -7.99 -4.10
N ILE A 102 -5.80 -7.61 -5.23
CA ILE A 102 -4.50 -8.08 -5.69
C ILE A 102 -3.61 -6.85 -5.92
N ALA A 103 -2.48 -6.80 -5.23
CA ALA A 103 -1.49 -5.74 -5.43
C ALA A 103 -0.57 -6.10 -6.60
N TYR A 104 -0.51 -5.24 -7.62
CA TYR A 104 0.29 -5.44 -8.82
C TYR A 104 1.28 -4.30 -9.05
N GLY A 105 2.24 -4.56 -9.94
CA GLY A 105 3.34 -3.65 -10.25
C GLY A 105 4.55 -3.87 -9.37
N GLY A 106 5.45 -2.88 -9.37
CA GLY A 106 6.71 -3.01 -8.65
C GLY A 106 7.57 -1.77 -8.68
N PHE A 107 8.79 -1.99 -8.21
CA PHE A 107 9.81 -0.98 -8.04
C PHE A 107 10.18 -0.28 -9.34
N SER A 108 10.31 1.05 -9.30
CA SER A 108 10.79 1.85 -10.42
C SER A 108 11.90 2.81 -10.00
N LEU A 109 13.07 2.65 -10.63
CA LEU A 109 14.25 3.50 -10.44
C LEU A 109 13.99 4.99 -10.74
N LEU A 110 12.99 5.28 -11.59
CA LEU A 110 12.59 6.65 -11.94
C LEU A 110 12.00 7.40 -10.72
N ASN A 111 11.22 6.72 -9.87
CA ASN A 111 10.62 7.35 -8.66
C ASN A 111 11.73 7.73 -7.69
N ILE A 112 12.71 6.84 -7.47
CA ILE A 112 13.85 7.13 -6.60
C ILE A 112 14.69 8.25 -7.14
N LYS A 113 15.00 8.24 -8.45
CA LYS A 113 15.80 9.32 -9.04
C LYS A 113 15.14 10.66 -8.76
N PHE A 114 13.84 10.77 -9.01
CA PHE A 114 13.10 12.00 -8.72
C PHE A 114 13.07 12.34 -7.23
N PHE A 115 12.84 11.37 -6.35
CA PHE A 115 12.86 11.56 -4.91
C PHE A 115 14.23 12.07 -4.42
N ILE A 116 15.32 11.45 -4.87
CA ILE A 116 16.69 11.88 -4.55
C ILE A 116 16.94 13.28 -5.10
N GLU A 117 16.56 13.57 -6.34
CA GLU A 117 16.75 14.90 -6.93
C GLU A 117 15.94 15.98 -6.21
N LYS A 118 14.73 15.67 -5.74
CA LYS A 118 13.89 16.64 -5.02
C LYS A 118 14.37 16.92 -3.60
N TYR A 119 14.85 15.90 -2.88
CA TYR A 119 15.16 16.01 -1.44
C TYR A 119 16.65 16.09 -1.12
N PHE A 120 17.54 15.68 -2.02
CA PHE A 120 18.98 15.56 -1.77
C PHE A 120 19.87 16.30 -2.77
N LYS A 121 19.36 16.79 -3.91
CA LYS A 121 20.10 17.80 -4.69
C LYS A 121 19.77 19.19 -4.13
N LYS A 122 20.79 19.86 -3.61
CA LYS A 122 20.81 21.32 -3.44
C LYS A 122 20.95 22.00 -4.79
#